data_AF-A0A9P5P4F8-F1
#
_entry.id   AF-A0A9P5P4F8-F1
#
_cell.length_a   1.000
_cell.length_b   1.000
_cell.length_c   1.000
_cell.angle_alpha   90.00
_cell.angle_beta   90.00
_cell.angle_gamma   90.00
#
_symmetry.space_group_name_H-M   'P 1'
#
loop_
_entity.id
_entity.type
_entity.pdbx_description
1 polymer ?
#
loop_
_entity_poly.entity_id
_entity_poly.type
_entity_poly.pdbx_seq_one_letter_code
_entity_poly.pdbx_strand_id
1 'polypeptide(L)'
;MIPLCVCRAIRDWLRISGITAGYLFPRLYDYNRLGPSQTHMDQSEFLQLFRNMLMDIGQDPDTFGTHALRRGGCQWMFQDLRMSLPDVLNWEAGVPTLPIP
;
A
#
# COMPACT_ATOMS: atom_id res chain seq x y z
N MET A 1 -2.89 -12.68 12.82
CA MET A 1 -2.93 -11.93 11.54
C MET A 1 -4.07 -10.92 11.63
N ILE A 2 -3.77 -9.63 11.71
CA ILE A 2 -4.81 -8.59 11.77
C ILE A 2 -5.38 -8.47 10.35
N PRO A 3 -6.68 -8.68 10.12
CA PRO A 3 -7.26 -8.48 8.78
C PRO A 3 -7.01 -7.04 8.35
N LEU A 4 -6.58 -6.85 7.10
CA LEU A 4 -6.46 -5.55 6.41
C LEU A 4 -7.86 -4.91 6.27
N CYS A 5 -8.46 -4.51 7.39
CA CYS A 5 -9.75 -3.85 7.41
C CYS A 5 -9.52 -2.41 6.92
N VAL A 6 -9.88 -2.16 5.66
CA VAL A 6 -9.77 -0.85 5.02
C VAL A 6 -10.41 0.24 5.88
N CYS A 7 -11.60 0.00 6.45
CA CYS A 7 -12.27 0.95 7.33
C CYS A 7 -11.43 1.29 8.58
N ARG A 8 -10.77 0.30 9.17
CA ARG A 8 -9.90 0.49 10.34
C ARG A 8 -8.65 1.29 9.96
N ALA A 9 -8.01 0.92 8.85
CA ALA A 9 -6.83 1.63 8.34
C ALA A 9 -7.16 3.10 8.02
N ILE A 10 -8.28 3.36 7.36
CA ILE A 10 -8.76 4.72 7.07
C ILE A 10 -9.06 5.50 8.36
N ARG A 11 -9.73 4.87 9.33
CA ARG A 11 -10.03 5.52 10.62
C ARG A 11 -8.74 5.90 11.37
N ASP A 12 -7.79 4.97 11.44
CA ASP A 12 -6.52 5.20 12.13
C ASP A 12 -5.70 6.28 11.41
N TRP A 13 -5.72 6.28 10.07
CA TRP A 13 -5.14 7.34 9.25
C TRP A 13 -5.78 8.71 9.53
N LEU A 14 -7.10 8.83 9.50
CA LEU A 14 -7.80 10.09 9.79
C LEU A 14 -7.47 10.62 11.19
N ARG A 15 -7.35 9.72 12.16
CA ARG A 15 -6.98 10.07 13.53
C ARG A 15 -5.55 10.60 13.64
N ILE A 16 -4.59 9.98 12.95
CA ILE A 16 -3.17 10.35 13.00
C ILE A 16 -2.89 11.61 12.15
N SER A 17 -3.50 11.70 10.98
CA SER A 17 -3.31 12.80 10.03
C SER A 17 -4.01 14.09 10.46
N GLY A 18 -5.07 13.99 11.28
CA GLY A 18 -5.87 15.15 11.68
C GLY A 18 -6.69 15.76 10.53
N ILE A 19 -6.85 15.04 9.42
CA ILE A 19 -7.62 15.50 8.26
C ILE A 19 -9.10 15.53 8.63
N THR A 20 -9.71 16.72 8.56
CA THR A 20 -11.14 16.92 8.80
C THR A 20 -11.91 17.31 7.53
N ALA A 21 -11.20 17.75 6.48
CA ALA A 21 -11.76 18.15 5.20
C ALA A 21 -10.70 18.07 4.08
N GLY A 22 -11.15 17.98 2.82
CA GLY A 22 -10.27 17.86 1.65
C GLY A 22 -10.05 16.42 1.21
N TYR A 23 -8.90 16.15 0.57
CA TYR A 23 -8.56 14.81 0.10
C TYR A 23 -8.23 13.86 1.25
N LEU A 24 -8.68 12.60 1.15
CA LEU A 24 -8.36 11.55 2.13
C LEU A 24 -6.84 11.27 2.18
N PHE A 25 -6.19 11.34 1.02
CA PHE A 25 -4.74 11.23 0.87
C PHE A 25 -4.24 12.51 0.21
N PRO A 26 -3.98 13.57 0.99
CA PRO A 26 -3.43 14.80 0.46
C PRO A 26 -1.97 14.56 0.05
N ARG A 27 -1.45 15.45 -0.78
CA ARG A 27 -0.04 15.44 -1.16
C ARG A 27 0.85 15.44 0.09
N LEU A 28 1.84 14.56 0.08
CA LEU A 28 2.88 14.52 1.11
C LEU A 28 4.08 15.34 0.65
N TYR A 29 4.61 16.13 1.57
CA TYR A 29 5.82 16.93 1.42
C TYR A 29 6.97 16.24 2.16
N ASP A 30 8.19 16.75 1.97
CA ASP A 30 9.40 16.22 2.59
C ASP A 30 9.19 15.89 4.08
N TYR A 31 9.75 14.75 4.50
CA TYR A 31 9.61 14.21 5.86
C TYR A 31 8.18 13.81 6.26
N ASN A 32 7.38 13.29 5.33
CA ASN A 32 5.99 12.83 5.57
C ASN A 32 5.07 13.91 6.14
N ARG A 33 5.33 15.18 5.78
CA ARG A 33 4.47 16.29 6.21
C ARG A 33 3.26 16.37 5.30
N LEU A 34 2.08 16.52 5.89
CA LEU A 34 0.86 16.74 5.13
C LEU A 34 0.91 18.13 4.49
N GLY A 35 0.58 18.15 3.20
CA GLY A 35 0.40 19.38 2.45
C GLY A 35 -0.82 20.20 2.82
N PRO A 36 -0.98 21.39 2.21
CA PRO A 36 -2.27 22.05 2.15
C PRO A 36 -3.32 21.04 1.63
N SER A 37 -4.46 20.93 2.33
CA SER A 37 -5.49 19.90 2.10
C SER A 37 -6.19 19.93 0.73
N GLN A 38 -5.75 20.82 -0.17
CA GLN A 38 -6.34 21.07 -1.47
C GLN A 38 -5.62 20.40 -2.64
N THR A 39 -4.52 19.69 -2.41
CA THR A 39 -3.82 18.92 -3.45
C THR A 39 -3.94 17.42 -3.20
N HIS A 40 -4.37 16.69 -4.22
CA HIS A 40 -4.39 15.23 -4.17
C HIS A 40 -2.98 14.68 -4.32
N MET A 41 -2.71 13.53 -3.70
CA MET A 41 -1.48 12.77 -3.93
C MET A 41 -1.42 12.29 -5.38
N ASP A 42 -0.30 12.54 -6.05
CA ASP A 42 -0.09 12.01 -7.40
C ASP A 42 0.25 10.52 -7.37
N GLN A 43 -0.04 9.82 -8.47
CA GLN A 43 0.29 8.41 -8.63
C GLN A 43 1.79 8.15 -8.51
N SER A 44 2.64 9.05 -9.05
CA SER A 44 4.09 8.89 -8.95
C SER A 44 4.59 9.00 -7.51
N GLU A 45 3.99 9.90 -6.72
CA GLU A 45 4.29 10.08 -5.30
C GLU A 45 3.88 8.86 -4.48
N PHE A 46 2.68 8.32 -4.73
CA PHE A 46 2.24 7.08 -4.10
C PHE A 46 3.23 5.93 -4.38
N LEU A 47 3.65 5.78 -5.64
CA LEU A 47 4.60 4.73 -6.02
C LEU A 47 5.95 4.90 -5.32
N GLN A 48 6.45 6.13 -5.21
CA GLN A 48 7.70 6.39 -4.50
C GLN A 48 7.60 6.04 -3.01
N LEU A 49 6.51 6.45 -2.35
CA LEU A 49 6.26 6.14 -0.94
C LEU A 49 6.13 4.63 -0.71
N PHE A 50 5.42 3.95 -1.60
CA PHE A 50 5.27 2.51 -1.55
C PHE A 50 6.62 1.79 -1.69
N ARG A 51 7.46 2.21 -2.65
CA ARG A 51 8.83 1.67 -2.80
C ARG A 51 9.69 1.90 -1.57
N ASN A 52 9.60 3.09 -0.96
CA ASN A 52 10.31 3.38 0.28
C ASN A 52 9.86 2.45 1.43
N MET A 53 8.55 2.23 1.57
CA MET A 53 8.03 1.25 2.55
C MET A 53 8.54 -0.17 2.29
N LEU A 54 8.64 -0.59 1.02
CA LEU A 54 9.21 -1.90 0.68
C LEU A 54 10.67 -2.00 1.13
N MET A 55 11.48 -0.99 0.86
CA MET A 55 12.86 -0.94 1.32
C MET A 55 12.95 -0.99 2.86
N ASP A 56 12.08 -0.26 3.56
CA ASP A 56 12.04 -0.25 5.04
C ASP A 56 11.75 -1.64 5.64
N ILE A 57 11.00 -2.49 4.93
CA ILE A 57 10.74 -3.88 5.34
C ILE A 57 11.69 -4.90 4.70
N GLY A 58 12.77 -4.44 4.07
CA GLY A 58 13.81 -5.29 3.47
C GLY A 58 13.38 -5.99 2.18
N GLN A 59 12.41 -5.43 1.46
CA GLN A 59 11.89 -5.96 0.19
C GLN A 59 12.42 -5.12 -0.97
N ASP A 60 12.80 -5.78 -2.06
CA ASP A 60 13.31 -5.12 -3.26
C ASP A 60 12.16 -4.46 -4.06
N PRO A 61 12.10 -3.12 -4.15
CA PRO A 61 11.04 -2.42 -4.86
C PRO A 61 11.00 -2.69 -6.36
N ASP A 62 12.11 -3.09 -6.99
CA ASP A 62 12.19 -3.32 -8.44
C ASP A 62 11.61 -4.67 -8.85
N THR A 63 11.48 -5.60 -7.89
CA THR A 63 10.80 -6.87 -8.10
C THR A 63 9.28 -6.74 -8.13
N PHE A 64 8.73 -5.58 -7.76
CA PHE A 64 7.30 -5.42 -7.57
C PHE A 64 6.56 -4.83 -8.78
N GLY A 65 5.81 -5.67 -9.49
CA GLY A 65 4.89 -5.26 -10.54
C GLY A 65 3.67 -4.51 -9.97
N THR A 66 3.62 -3.18 -10.08
CA THR A 66 2.49 -2.36 -9.57
C THR A 66 1.13 -2.64 -10.24
N HIS A 67 1.09 -3.55 -11.22
CA HIS A 67 -0.09 -3.89 -12.02
C HIS A 67 -1.19 -4.62 -11.23
N ALA A 68 -0.84 -5.53 -10.32
CA ALA A 68 -1.85 -6.28 -9.58
C ALA A 68 -2.50 -5.48 -8.44
N LEU A 69 -1.78 -4.51 -7.86
CA LEU A 69 -2.35 -3.54 -6.93
C LEU A 69 -3.49 -2.75 -7.58
N ARG A 70 -3.38 -2.42 -8.87
CA ARG A 70 -4.38 -1.63 -9.60
C ARG A 70 -5.67 -2.37 -9.91
N ARG A 71 -5.67 -3.71 -9.93
CA ARG A 71 -6.83 -4.52 -10.36
C ARG A 71 -7.46 -5.37 -9.25
N GLY A 72 -7.05 -5.16 -7.99
CA GLY A 72 -7.60 -5.91 -6.86
C GLY A 72 -7.10 -7.35 -6.76
N GLY A 73 -6.09 -7.75 -7.55
CA GLY A 73 -5.48 -9.08 -7.46
C GLY A 73 -4.87 -9.32 -6.08
N CYS A 74 -4.13 -8.33 -5.56
CA CYS A 74 -3.61 -8.39 -4.21
C CYS A 74 -4.73 -8.49 -3.16
N GLN A 75 -5.86 -7.80 -3.37
CA GLN A 75 -6.98 -7.86 -2.42
C GLN A 75 -7.60 -9.27 -2.36
N TRP A 76 -7.81 -9.92 -3.50
CA TRP A 76 -8.26 -11.31 -3.58
C TRP A 76 -7.25 -12.26 -2.90
N MET A 77 -5.95 -12.08 -3.12
CA MET A 77 -4.90 -12.88 -2.46
C MET A 77 -4.93 -12.74 -0.94
N PHE A 78 -5.14 -11.53 -0.42
CA PHE A 78 -5.25 -11.31 1.03
C PHE A 78 -6.54 -11.86 1.64
N GLN A 79 -7.68 -11.67 0.96
CA GLN A 79 -9.01 -11.96 1.51
C GLN A 79 -9.39 -13.43 1.33
N ASP A 80 -9.18 -13.95 0.12
CA ASP A 80 -9.62 -15.28 -0.28
C ASP A 80 -8.50 -16.32 -0.11
N LEU A 81 -7.27 -16.00 -0.52
CA LEU A 81 -6.13 -16.92 -0.40
C LEU A 81 -5.39 -16.83 0.95
N ARG A 82 -5.71 -15.81 1.78
CA ARG A 82 -5.06 -15.58 3.08
C ARG A 82 -3.54 -15.47 3.02
N MET A 83 -3.01 -15.07 1.86
CA MET A 83 -1.59 -14.84 1.65
C MET A 83 -1.11 -13.71 2.56
N SER A 84 0.09 -13.86 3.13
CA SER A 84 0.73 -12.75 3.85
C SER A 84 1.26 -11.71 2.87
N LEU A 85 1.58 -10.50 3.36
CA LEU A 85 2.15 -9.46 2.48
C LEU A 85 3.42 -9.98 1.79
N PRO A 86 4.40 -10.59 2.49
CA PRO A 86 5.53 -11.25 1.84
C PRO A 86 5.15 -12.26 0.74
N ASP A 87 4.10 -13.08 0.93
CA ASP A 87 3.68 -14.06 -0.07
C ASP A 87 3.14 -13.37 -1.34
N VAL A 88 2.34 -12.32 -1.17
CA VAL A 88 1.85 -11.51 -2.28
C VAL A 88 3.02 -10.82 -2.99
N LEU A 89 3.96 -10.24 -2.25
CA LEU A 89 5.15 -9.61 -2.82
C LEU A 89 5.97 -10.59 -3.66
N ASN A 90 6.20 -11.80 -3.15
CA ASN A 90 6.92 -12.84 -3.87
C ASN A 90 6.17 -13.32 -5.12
N TRP A 91 4.84 -13.43 -5.07
CA TRP A 91 4.03 -13.77 -6.24
C TRP A 91 4.14 -12.71 -7.35
N GLU A 92 4.07 -11.41 -7.00
CA GLU A 92 4.25 -10.31 -7.96
C GLU A 92 5.65 -10.31 -8.59
N ALA A 93 6.66 -10.70 -7.81
CA ALA A 93 8.04 -10.81 -8.22
C ALA A 93 8.31 -12.05 -9.12
N GLY A 94 7.29 -12.87 -9.39
CA GLY A 94 7.46 -14.12 -10.14
C GLY A 94 8.33 -15.15 -9.40
N VAL A 95 8.53 -14.98 -8.08
CA VAL A 95 9.20 -15.96 -7.24
C VAL A 95 8.24 -17.13 -7.06
N PRO A 96 8.68 -18.39 -7.28
CA PRO A 96 7.83 -19.54 -7.06
C PRO A 96 7.54 -19.67 -5.56
N THR A 97 6.42 -19.08 -5.13
CA THR A 97 5.82 -19.34 -3.84
C THR A 97 4.92 -20.57 -3.98
N LEU A 98 4.92 -21.39 -2.93
CA LEU A 98 4.32 -22.71 -2.79
C LEU A 98 2.93 -22.87 -3.44
N PRO A 99 2.54 -24.12 -3.80
CA PRO A 99 1.55 -24.36 -4.83
C PRO A 99 0.19 -23.80 -4.42
N ILE A 100 -0.36 -23.02 -5.33
CA ILE A 100 -1.79 -22.72 -5.38
C ILE A 100 -2.52 -24.09 -5.50
N PRO A 101 -3.44 -24.46 -4.60
CA PRO A 101 -4.29 -25.63 -4.81
C PRO A 101 -5.16 -25.49 -6.06
#